data_AF-A0AAW1VPN6-F1
#
_entry.id   AF-A0AAW1VPN6-F1
#
_cell.length_a   1.000
_cell.length_b   1.000
_cell.length_c   1.000
_cell.angle_alpha   90.00
_cell.angle_beta   90.00
_cell.angle_gamma   90.00
#
_symmetry.space_group_name_H-M   'P 1'
#
loop_
_entity.id
_entity.type
_entity.pdbx_description
1 polymer ?
#
loop_
_entity_poly.entity_id
_entity_poly.type
_entity_poly.pdbx_seq_one_letter_code
_entity_poly.pdbx_strand_id
1 'polypeptide(L)'
;MVSSNIEWFSYTVGAFSLWGGGFLFHWGVMDYPGGYVIHLSSGTAGFTAAYWVGPRVKKDRERFPPNNVLLTLAGSGLLWMGWAGFNGGDPYAANTDSSMAVLNTNICAATSLLVWTWLDVIFFNKPSVSGAVQGMITGLVCITPAADMGLGDLSSL
;
A
#
# COMPACT_ATOMS: atom_id res chain seq x y z
N MET A 1 -3.00 -8.47 23.22
CA MET A 1 -2.45 -9.83 23.00
C MET A 1 -2.32 -10.17 21.52
N VAL A 2 -3.37 -10.07 20.70
CA VAL A 2 -3.24 -10.34 19.24
C VAL A 2 -2.40 -9.27 18.52
N SER A 3 -2.63 -7.98 18.78
CA SER A 3 -1.86 -6.89 18.18
C SER A 3 -0.37 -6.94 18.54
N SER A 4 -0.06 -7.17 19.82
CA SER A 4 1.32 -7.32 20.29
C SER A 4 2.05 -8.47 19.60
N ASN A 5 1.39 -9.61 19.35
CA ASN A 5 2.04 -10.74 18.70
C ASN A 5 2.32 -10.48 17.21
N ILE A 6 1.43 -9.77 16.50
CA ILE A 6 1.66 -9.40 15.09
C ILE A 6 2.86 -8.45 14.96
N GLU A 7 2.98 -7.48 15.88
CA GLU A 7 4.10 -6.55 15.91
C GLU A 7 5.44 -7.28 16.14
N TRP A 8 5.56 -8.06 17.22
CA TRP A 8 6.82 -8.71 17.58
C TRP A 8 7.26 -9.82 16.63
N PHE A 9 6.32 -10.66 16.15
CA PHE A 9 6.67 -11.85 15.37
C PHE A 9 6.59 -11.66 13.87
N SER A 10 5.81 -10.68 13.38
CA SER A 10 5.70 -10.39 11.95
C SER A 10 6.48 -9.14 11.58
N TYR A 11 6.12 -7.99 12.16
CA TYR A 11 6.71 -6.71 11.77
C TYR A 11 8.20 -6.62 12.12
N THR A 12 8.58 -6.87 13.38
CA THR A 12 9.99 -6.78 13.81
C THR A 12 10.89 -7.76 13.04
N VAL A 13 10.44 -9.01 12.86
CA VAL A 13 11.19 -10.02 12.11
C VAL A 13 11.34 -9.63 10.64
N GLY A 14 10.25 -9.17 10.01
CA GLY A 14 10.27 -8.71 8.61
C GLY A 14 11.18 -7.50 8.40
N ALA A 15 11.05 -6.49 9.25
CA ALA A 15 11.86 -5.28 9.20
C ALA A 15 13.35 -5.59 9.39
N PHE A 16 13.71 -6.43 10.37
CA PHE A 16 15.11 -6.83 10.55
C PHE A 16 15.64 -7.64 9.35
N SER A 17 14.81 -8.52 8.79
CA SER A 17 15.20 -9.38 7.66
C SER A 17 15.58 -8.60 6.42
N LEU A 18 14.88 -7.49 6.13
CA LEU A 18 15.08 -6.66 4.93
C LEU A 18 15.94 -5.42 5.18
N TRP A 19 15.68 -4.67 6.26
CA TRP A 19 16.30 -3.36 6.51
C TRP A 19 17.35 -3.40 7.63
N GLY A 20 17.27 -4.39 8.52
CA GLY A 20 18.18 -4.53 9.66
C GLY A 20 19.45 -5.33 9.40
N GLY A 21 19.73 -5.72 8.15
CA GLY A 21 20.87 -6.57 7.80
C GLY A 21 20.63 -8.07 8.05
N GLY A 22 19.38 -8.52 8.00
CA GLY A 22 19.03 -9.94 8.11
C GLY A 22 19.21 -10.72 6.79
N PHE A 23 18.60 -11.91 6.73
CA PHE A 23 18.86 -12.85 5.63
C PHE A 23 18.35 -12.38 4.25
N LEU A 24 17.21 -11.66 4.18
CA LEU A 24 16.67 -11.15 2.91
C LEU A 24 17.52 -10.02 2.34
N PHE A 25 18.06 -9.17 3.21
CA PHE A 25 19.07 -8.19 2.85
C PHE A 25 20.30 -8.86 2.21
N HIS A 26 20.82 -9.92 2.82
CA HIS A 26 21.95 -10.68 2.26
C HIS A 26 21.64 -11.43 0.96
N TRP A 27 20.36 -11.74 0.70
CA TRP A 27 19.90 -12.30 -0.57
C TRP A 27 19.67 -11.24 -1.64
N GLY A 28 19.87 -9.96 -1.34
CA GLY A 28 19.70 -8.86 -2.30
C GLY A 28 18.24 -8.53 -2.59
N VAL A 29 17.31 -8.91 -1.71
CA VAL A 29 15.90 -8.55 -1.88
C VAL A 29 15.73 -7.04 -1.68
N MET A 30 15.21 -6.38 -2.71
CA MET A 30 14.91 -4.96 -2.66
C MET A 30 13.49 -4.72 -2.15
N ASP A 31 13.40 -3.90 -1.12
CA ASP A 31 12.15 -3.37 -0.60
C ASP A 31 12.44 -1.97 -0.05
N TYR A 32 12.11 -0.93 -0.83
CA TYR A 32 12.49 0.46 -0.53
C TYR A 32 11.86 0.96 0.82
N PRO A 33 10.61 1.45 0.93
CA PRO A 33 10.00 1.82 2.20
C PRO A 33 8.97 0.81 2.71
N GLY A 34 8.79 -0.37 2.08
CA GLY A 34 8.06 -1.48 2.73
C GLY A 34 6.88 -2.10 1.99
N GLY A 35 7.04 -2.47 0.73
CA GLY A 35 6.15 -3.40 0.05
C GLY A 35 5.96 -4.73 0.81
N TYR A 36 7.05 -5.34 1.27
CA TYR A 36 6.98 -6.59 2.04
C TYR A 36 6.71 -6.31 3.52
N VAL A 37 7.55 -5.49 4.14
CA VAL A 37 7.54 -5.28 5.61
C VAL A 37 6.21 -4.69 6.09
N ILE A 38 5.61 -3.79 5.32
CA ILE A 38 4.40 -3.07 5.72
C ILE A 38 3.19 -3.65 5.00
N HIS A 39 3.16 -3.61 3.66
CA HIS A 39 1.91 -3.89 2.95
C HIS A 39 1.56 -5.38 2.86
N LEU A 40 2.50 -6.23 2.46
CA LEU A 40 2.26 -7.68 2.40
C LEU A 40 2.04 -8.26 3.80
N SER A 41 2.87 -7.88 4.77
CA SER A 41 2.75 -8.31 6.17
C SER A 41 1.39 -7.93 6.78
N SER A 42 1.00 -6.65 6.69
CA SER A 42 -0.31 -6.21 7.23
C SER A 42 -1.50 -6.80 6.46
N GLY A 43 -1.39 -6.96 5.14
CA GLY A 43 -2.41 -7.57 4.31
C GLY A 43 -2.65 -9.05 4.65
N THR A 44 -1.57 -9.82 4.79
CA THR A 44 -1.65 -11.24 5.17
C THR A 44 -2.13 -11.42 6.60
N ALA A 45 -1.68 -10.59 7.54
CA ALA A 45 -2.17 -10.59 8.92
C ALA A 45 -3.66 -10.23 8.99
N GLY A 46 -4.09 -9.20 8.26
CA GLY A 46 -5.49 -8.78 8.19
C GLY A 46 -6.40 -9.85 7.58
N PHE A 47 -5.96 -10.48 6.50
CA PHE A 47 -6.68 -11.60 5.88
C PHE A 47 -6.80 -12.80 6.83
N THR A 48 -5.70 -13.19 7.48
CA THR A 48 -5.67 -14.29 8.44
C THR A 48 -6.57 -13.99 9.63
N ALA A 49 -6.50 -12.78 10.18
CA ALA A 49 -7.37 -12.36 11.27
C ALA A 49 -8.85 -12.37 10.88
N ALA A 50 -9.19 -11.89 9.67
CA ALA A 50 -10.56 -11.91 9.17
C ALA A 50 -11.10 -13.34 9.01
N TYR A 51 -10.26 -14.28 8.58
CA TYR A 51 -10.62 -15.70 8.51
C TYR A 51 -10.97 -16.27 9.90
N TRP A 52 -10.11 -16.03 10.90
CA TRP A 52 -10.32 -16.55 12.25
C TRP A 52 -11.47 -15.89 13.01
N VAL A 53 -11.69 -14.59 12.81
CA VAL A 53 -12.85 -13.87 13.39
C VAL A 53 -14.16 -14.35 12.75
N GLY A 54 -14.10 -14.72 11.47
CA GLY A 54 -15.26 -15.14 10.70
C GLY A 54 -16.07 -13.96 10.12
N PRO A 55 -17.04 -14.25 9.24
CA PRO A 55 -17.79 -13.22 8.53
C PRO A 55 -18.76 -12.47 9.46
N ARG A 56 -19.01 -11.20 9.16
CA ARG A 56 -20.08 -10.40 9.78
C ARG A 56 -21.46 -11.08 9.60
N VAL A 57 -22.41 -10.72 10.44
CA VAL A 57 -23.81 -11.22 10.34
C VAL A 57 -24.39 -10.95 8.95
N LYS A 58 -25.25 -11.85 8.47
CA LYS A 58 -25.77 -11.84 7.08
C LYS A 58 -26.43 -10.51 6.70
N LYS A 59 -27.25 -9.93 7.59
CA LYS A 59 -27.93 -8.64 7.36
C LYS A 59 -26.96 -7.50 7.01
N ASP A 60 -25.78 -7.49 7.64
CA ASP A 60 -24.78 -6.44 7.43
C ASP A 60 -23.97 -6.69 6.16
N ARG A 61 -23.90 -7.95 5.70
CA ARG A 61 -23.22 -8.31 4.43
C ARG A 61 -24.08 -8.03 3.21
N GLU A 62 -25.40 -8.19 3.33
CA GLU A 62 -26.34 -7.95 2.23
C GLU A 62 -26.52 -6.45 1.92
N ARG A 63 -26.40 -5.58 2.94
CA ARG A 63 -26.48 -4.13 2.76
C ARG A 63 -25.46 -3.42 3.64
N PHE A 64 -24.31 -3.08 3.05
CA PHE A 64 -23.20 -2.40 3.73
C PHE A 64 -22.86 -1.04 3.09
N PRO A 65 -23.77 -0.05 3.09
CA PRO A 65 -23.47 1.27 2.57
C PRO A 65 -22.43 1.97 3.46
N PRO A 66 -21.51 2.76 2.89
CA PRO A 66 -20.63 3.61 3.68
C PRO A 66 -21.48 4.59 4.49
N ASN A 67 -21.19 4.72 5.78
CA ASN A 67 -21.89 5.69 6.64
C ASN A 67 -21.48 7.14 6.33
N ASN A 68 -20.23 7.37 5.88
CA ASN A 68 -19.72 8.69 5.56
C ASN A 68 -18.63 8.64 4.47
N VAL A 69 -19.03 8.89 3.23
CA VAL A 69 -18.12 8.90 2.07
C VAL A 69 -17.14 10.08 2.11
N LEU A 70 -17.55 11.23 2.64
CA LEU A 70 -16.69 12.41 2.74
C LEU A 70 -15.52 12.18 3.70
N LEU A 71 -15.77 11.49 4.82
CA LEU A 71 -14.70 11.14 5.76
C LEU A 71 -13.72 10.15 5.13
N THR A 72 -14.20 9.18 4.34
CA THR A 72 -13.34 8.28 3.56
C THR A 72 -12.45 9.06 2.59
N LEU A 73 -13.02 10.05 1.88
CA LEU A 73 -12.27 10.90 0.95
C LEU A 73 -11.23 11.79 1.65
N ALA A 74 -11.58 12.33 2.81
CA ALA A 74 -10.63 13.09 3.63
C ALA A 74 -9.45 12.19 4.07
N GLY A 75 -9.76 10.99 4.57
CA GLY A 75 -8.75 10.01 4.94
C GLY A 75 -7.89 9.57 3.76
N SER A 76 -8.47 9.34 2.59
CA SER A 76 -7.72 8.97 1.38
C SER A 76 -6.80 10.10 0.90
N GLY A 77 -7.25 11.36 0.99
CA GLY A 77 -6.41 12.52 0.67
C GLY A 77 -5.24 12.67 1.62
N LEU A 78 -5.48 12.50 2.94
CA LEU A 78 -4.40 12.50 3.94
C LEU A 78 -3.41 11.34 3.72
N LEU A 79 -3.91 10.14 3.38
CA LEU A 79 -3.07 8.99 3.05
C LEU A 79 -2.19 9.26 1.83
N TRP A 80 -2.75 9.79 0.74
CA TRP A 80 -1.96 10.11 -0.46
C TRP A 80 -0.88 11.15 -0.14
N MET A 81 -1.24 12.26 0.51
CA MET A 81 -0.26 13.28 0.90
C MET A 81 0.83 12.72 1.82
N GLY A 82 0.44 11.92 2.82
CA GLY A 82 1.38 11.25 3.72
C GLY A 82 2.30 10.26 3.00
N TRP A 83 1.79 9.59 1.95
CA TRP A 83 2.56 8.61 1.18
C TRP A 83 3.71 9.23 0.40
N ALA A 84 3.58 10.48 -0.01
CA ALA A 84 4.70 11.22 -0.62
C ALA A 84 5.86 11.38 0.38
N GLY A 85 5.56 11.63 1.67
CA GLY A 85 6.57 11.63 2.73
C GLY A 85 7.08 10.23 3.08
N PHE A 86 6.22 9.21 3.01
CA PHE A 86 6.57 7.82 3.28
C PHE A 86 7.56 7.27 2.24
N ASN A 87 7.27 7.43 0.94
CA ASN A 87 8.18 6.99 -0.11
C ASN A 87 9.33 7.97 -0.33
N GLY A 88 9.04 9.28 -0.37
CA GLY A 88 10.06 10.31 -0.61
C GLY A 88 11.03 10.51 0.55
N GLY A 89 10.65 10.12 1.76
CA GLY A 89 11.48 10.25 2.95
C GLY A 89 12.45 9.09 3.18
N ASP A 90 12.29 7.98 2.45
CA ASP A 90 13.05 6.75 2.67
C ASP A 90 14.58 6.91 2.52
N PRO A 91 15.13 7.78 1.64
CA PRO A 91 16.58 8.04 1.60
C PRO A 91 17.14 8.73 2.84
N TYR A 92 16.29 9.22 3.75
CA TYR A 92 16.65 10.08 4.87
C TYR A 92 17.37 11.38 4.45
N ALA A 93 17.24 11.78 3.17
CA ALA A 93 17.88 12.93 2.57
C ALA A 93 17.05 13.50 1.42
N ALA A 94 17.14 14.82 1.19
CA ALA A 94 16.56 15.47 0.03
C ALA A 94 17.52 15.35 -1.17
N ASN A 95 17.33 14.30 -1.97
CA ASN A 95 18.17 13.96 -3.13
C ASN A 95 17.31 13.61 -4.36
N THR A 96 17.98 13.14 -5.42
CA THR A 96 17.30 12.72 -6.66
C THR A 96 16.38 11.54 -6.42
N ASP A 97 16.79 10.57 -5.59
CA ASP A 97 15.99 9.36 -5.28
C ASP A 97 14.69 9.73 -4.57
N SER A 98 14.74 10.65 -3.61
CA SER A 98 13.58 11.22 -2.93
C SER A 98 12.61 11.88 -3.92
N SER A 99 13.15 12.65 -4.87
CA SER A 99 12.36 13.33 -5.90
C SER A 99 11.70 12.32 -6.86
N MET A 100 12.42 11.28 -7.25
CA MET A 100 11.92 10.17 -8.07
C MET A 100 10.83 9.38 -7.34
N ALA A 101 11.05 9.06 -6.07
CA ALA A 101 10.09 8.37 -5.22
C ALA A 101 8.77 9.14 -5.11
N VAL A 102 8.80 10.45 -4.89
CA VAL A 102 7.58 11.28 -4.88
C VAL A 102 6.90 11.30 -6.24
N LEU A 103 7.65 11.41 -7.33
CA LEU A 103 7.10 11.43 -8.68
C LEU A 103 6.40 10.10 -9.03
N ASN A 104 7.11 8.99 -8.87
CA ASN A 104 6.61 7.64 -9.14
C ASN A 104 5.38 7.32 -8.28
N THR A 105 5.38 7.75 -7.01
CA THR A 105 4.23 7.59 -6.10
C THR A 105 2.97 8.24 -6.66
N ASN A 106 3.07 9.49 -7.11
CA ASN A 106 1.92 10.22 -7.65
C ASN A 106 1.45 9.66 -8.98
N ILE A 107 2.39 9.31 -9.88
CA ILE A 107 2.04 8.73 -11.19
C ILE A 107 1.35 7.39 -11.01
N CYS A 108 1.87 6.51 -10.15
CA CYS A 108 1.29 5.19 -9.94
C CYS A 108 -0.09 5.27 -9.27
N ALA A 109 -0.24 6.10 -8.24
CA ALA A 109 -1.52 6.32 -7.57
C ALA A 109 -2.60 6.87 -8.53
N ALA A 110 -2.26 7.89 -9.32
CA ALA A 110 -3.16 8.46 -10.32
C ALA A 110 -3.53 7.45 -11.41
N THR A 111 -2.55 6.72 -11.94
CA THR A 111 -2.77 5.72 -12.99
C THR A 111 -3.66 4.59 -12.48
N SER A 112 -3.39 4.05 -11.29
CA SER A 112 -4.18 2.97 -10.70
C SER A 112 -5.60 3.44 -10.35
N LEU A 113 -5.78 4.67 -9.84
CA LEU A 113 -7.11 5.26 -9.63
C LEU A 113 -7.90 5.33 -10.93
N LEU A 114 -7.28 5.82 -12.01
CA LEU A 114 -7.92 5.91 -13.32
C LEU A 114 -8.27 4.52 -13.84
N VAL A 115 -7.33 3.57 -13.85
CA VAL A 115 -7.58 2.19 -14.28
C VAL A 115 -8.74 1.58 -13.51
N TRP A 116 -8.77 1.73 -12.18
CA TRP A 116 -9.88 1.20 -11.38
C TRP A 116 -11.21 1.85 -11.72
N THR A 117 -11.22 3.16 -11.90
CA THR A 117 -12.44 3.89 -12.29
C THR A 117 -12.94 3.45 -13.67
N TRP A 118 -12.03 3.17 -14.60
CA TRP A 118 -12.36 2.61 -15.92
C TRP A 118 -12.92 1.19 -15.79
N LEU A 119 -12.31 0.34 -14.96
CA LEU A 119 -12.82 -1.00 -14.67
C LEU A 119 -14.22 -0.93 -14.05
N ASP A 120 -14.47 0.01 -13.14
CA ASP A 120 -15.81 0.22 -12.58
C ASP A 120 -16.85 0.55 -13.66
N VAL A 121 -16.49 1.40 -14.62
CA VAL A 121 -17.37 1.72 -15.75
C VAL A 121 -17.59 0.49 -16.64
N ILE A 122 -16.56 -0.29 -16.93
CA ILE A 122 -16.66 -1.48 -17.79
C ILE A 122 -17.52 -2.57 -17.16
N PHE A 123 -17.34 -2.86 -15.87
CA PHE A 123 -18.00 -3.98 -15.20
C PHE A 123 -19.31 -3.61 -14.51
N PHE A 124 -19.46 -2.36 -14.07
CA PHE A 124 -20.61 -1.90 -13.29
C PHE A 124 -21.37 -0.73 -13.94
N ASN A 125 -20.98 -0.30 -15.16
CA ASN A 125 -21.61 0.77 -15.95
C ASN A 125 -21.62 2.16 -15.29
N LYS A 126 -20.88 2.35 -14.19
CA LYS A 126 -20.77 3.64 -13.50
C LYS A 126 -19.50 3.68 -12.65
N PRO A 127 -18.84 4.84 -12.53
CA PRO A 127 -17.72 5.00 -11.62
C PRO A 127 -18.18 4.89 -10.16
N SER A 128 -17.33 4.37 -9.28
CA SER A 128 -17.56 4.37 -7.83
C SER A 128 -16.51 5.20 -7.09
N VAL A 129 -16.95 6.00 -6.12
CA VAL A 129 -16.02 6.70 -5.21
C VAL A 129 -15.20 5.70 -4.39
N SER A 130 -15.83 4.61 -3.93
CA SER A 130 -15.09 3.57 -3.20
C SER A 130 -14.10 2.84 -4.10
N GLY A 131 -14.42 2.68 -5.38
CA GLY A 131 -13.51 2.08 -6.37
C GLY A 131 -12.33 2.99 -6.65
N ALA A 132 -12.55 4.28 -6.87
CA ALA A 132 -11.48 5.26 -7.06
C ALA A 132 -10.51 5.32 -5.85
N VAL A 133 -11.03 5.32 -4.62
CA VAL A 133 -10.20 5.27 -3.40
C VAL A 133 -9.41 3.96 -3.31
N GLN A 134 -10.02 2.82 -3.63
CA GLN A 134 -9.32 1.53 -3.65
C GLN A 134 -8.22 1.49 -4.73
N GLY A 135 -8.50 2.01 -5.92
CA GLY A 135 -7.52 2.11 -7.00
C GLY A 135 -6.34 2.99 -6.63
N MET A 136 -6.60 4.14 -6.01
CA MET A 136 -5.56 5.02 -5.48
C MET A 136 -4.65 4.31 -4.47
N ILE A 137 -5.22 3.69 -3.44
CA ILE A 137 -4.47 2.96 -2.40
C ILE A 137 -3.70 1.79 -3.02
N THR A 138 -4.29 1.09 -3.98
CA THR A 138 -3.62 -0.01 -4.70
C THR A 138 -2.37 0.49 -5.41
N GLY A 139 -2.45 1.62 -6.13
CA GLY A 139 -1.28 2.20 -6.80
C GLY A 139 -0.20 2.61 -5.81
N LEU A 140 -0.58 3.26 -4.72
CA LEU A 140 0.35 3.65 -3.64
C LEU A 140 1.07 2.44 -3.02
N VAL A 141 0.33 1.36 -2.73
CA VAL A 141 0.91 0.12 -2.20
C VAL A 141 1.82 -0.55 -3.23
N CYS A 142 1.40 -0.66 -4.49
CA CYS A 142 2.15 -1.35 -5.53
C CYS A 142 3.48 -0.67 -5.86
N ILE A 143 3.54 0.66 -5.85
CA ILE A 143 4.78 1.38 -6.17
C ILE A 143 5.76 1.43 -5.00
N THR A 144 5.28 1.27 -3.76
CA THR A 144 6.09 1.39 -2.55
C THR A 144 7.44 0.64 -2.63
N PRO A 145 7.52 -0.67 -2.88
CA PRO A 145 8.82 -1.37 -2.87
C PRO A 145 9.82 -0.91 -3.95
N ALA A 146 9.38 -0.13 -4.94
CA ALA A 146 10.16 0.29 -6.10
C ALA A 146 10.02 1.80 -6.38
N ALA A 147 9.74 2.61 -5.35
CA ALA A 147 9.39 4.01 -5.57
C ALA A 147 10.58 4.81 -6.13
N ASP A 148 11.80 4.51 -5.72
CA ASP A 148 13.04 5.14 -6.19
C ASP A 148 13.47 4.72 -7.61
N MET A 149 12.97 3.58 -8.10
CA MET A 149 13.47 2.99 -9.34
C MET A 149 13.20 3.86 -10.58
N GLY A 150 14.28 4.13 -11.33
CA GLY A 150 14.25 4.79 -12.63
C GLY A 150 14.32 3.81 -13.81
N LEU A 151 14.17 4.34 -15.03
CA LEU A 151 14.33 3.59 -16.27
C LEU A 151 15.72 2.98 -16.46
N GLY A 152 16.75 3.55 -15.81
CA GLY A 152 18.11 3.03 -15.81
C GLY A 152 18.26 1.77 -14.96
N ASP A 153 17.55 1.67 -13.84
CA ASP A 153 17.67 0.56 -12.88
C ASP A 153 17.05 -0.73 -13.39
N LEU A 154 16.07 -0.62 -14.30
CA LEU A 154 15.49 -1.77 -15.02
C LEU A 154 16.50 -2.48 -15.93
N SER A 155 17.59 -1.82 -16.33
CA SER A 155 18.63 -2.41 -17.17
C SER A 155 19.71 -3.16 -16.39
N SER A 156 19.70 -3.02 -15.06
CA SER A 156 20.59 -3.72 -14.12
C SER A 156 19.91 -4.89 -13.39
N LEU A 157 18.63 -5.16 -13.69
CA LEU A 157 17.88 -6.35 -13.28
C LEU A 157 18.04 -7.48 -14.31
#